data_AF-A0A1K2G2G8-F1
#
_entry.id   AF-A0A1K2G2G8-F1
#
_cell.length_a   1.000
_cell.length_b   1.000
_cell.length_c   1.000
_cell.angle_alpha   90.00
_cell.angle_beta   90.00
_cell.angle_gamma   90.00
#
_symmetry.space_group_name_H-M   'P 1'
#
loop_
_entity.id
_entity.type
_entity.pdbx_description
1 polymer ?
#
loop_
_entity_poly.entity_id
_entity_poly.type
_entity_poly.pdbx_seq_one_letter_code
_entity_poly.pdbx_strand_id
1 'polypeptide(L)' 'MFLSAFAALHDPASGTYYDRCRARGKTHTQALFRLARQRINVLFAILRDGTFYEPRTPRLA' A
#
# COMPACT_ATOMS: atom_id res chain seq x y z
N MET A 1 13.71 -0.44 -1.87
CA MET A 1 12.27 -0.50 -2.21
C MET A 1 11.56 -1.78 -1.77
N PHE A 2 12.25 -2.93 -1.65
CA PHE A 2 11.66 -4.17 -1.12
C PHE A 2 11.34 -4.06 0.39
N LEU A 3 12.28 -3.52 1.18
CA LEU A 3 12.11 -3.35 2.64
C LEU A 3 10.97 -2.39 3.03
N SER A 4 10.74 -1.33 2.25
CA SER A 4 9.64 -0.39 2.48
C SER A 4 8.26 -1.02 2.29
N ALA A 5 8.14 -2.12 1.54
CA ALA A 5 6.89 -2.85 1.39
C ALA A 5 6.53 -3.65 2.66
N PHE A 6 7.52 -4.12 3.43
CA PHE A 6 7.27 -4.75 4.74
C PHE A 6 6.77 -3.76 5.78
N ALA A 7 7.30 -2.53 5.79
CA ALA A 7 6.75 -1.46 6.64
C ALA A 7 5.28 -1.17 6.30
N ALA A 8 4.91 -1.31 5.01
CA ALA A 8 3.54 -1.16 4.59
C ALA A 8 2.62 -2.32 5.03
N LEU A 9 3.12 -3.54 5.23
CA LEU A 9 2.32 -4.65 5.75
C LEU A 9 1.84 -4.44 7.20
N HIS A 10 2.51 -3.57 7.98
CA HIS A 10 2.08 -3.21 9.33
C HIS A 10 0.82 -2.31 9.34
N ASP A 11 0.45 -1.74 8.19
CA ASP A 11 -0.78 -0.97 8.04
C ASP A 11 -1.95 -1.91 7.66
N PRO A 12 -3.06 -1.95 8.42
CA PRO A 12 -4.15 -2.90 8.19
C PRO A 12 -4.84 -2.71 6.83
N ALA A 13 -4.89 -1.48 6.29
CA ALA A 13 -5.45 -1.24 4.96
C ALA A 13 -4.54 -1.81 3.85
N SER A 14 -3.23 -1.72 4.03
CA SER A 14 -2.22 -2.29 3.14
C SER A 14 -2.18 -3.82 3.20
N GLY A 15 -2.41 -4.41 4.38
CA GLY A 15 -2.52 -5.86 4.60
C GLY A 15 -3.69 -6.48 3.81
N THR A 16 -4.90 -5.94 3.95
CA THR A 16 -6.07 -6.43 3.20
C THR A 16 -5.94 -6.30 1.68
N TYR A 17 -5.14 -5.33 1.21
CA TYR A 17 -4.84 -5.17 -0.21
C TYR A 17 -3.79 -6.18 -0.69
N TYR A 18 -2.79 -6.48 0.13
CA TYR A 18 -1.81 -7.54 -0.11
C TYR A 18 -2.50 -8.91 -0.17
N ASP A 19 -3.40 -9.20 0.77
CA ASP A 19 -4.17 -10.45 0.81
C ASP A 19 -5.08 -10.58 -0.41
N ARG A 20 -5.73 -9.50 -0.85
CA ARG A 20 -6.47 -9.49 -2.14
C ARG A 20 -5.57 -9.76 -3.34
N CYS A 21 -4.31 -9.29 -3.31
CA CYS A 21 -3.37 -9.60 -4.39
C CYS A 21 -2.92 -11.06 -4.35
N ARG A 22 -2.78 -11.65 -3.16
CA ARG A 22 -2.49 -13.09 -2.97
C ARG A 22 -3.65 -13.97 -3.41
N ALA A 23 -4.88 -13.64 -3.01
CA ALA A 23 -6.10 -14.35 -3.39
C ALA A 23 -6.36 -14.37 -4.90
N ARG A 24 -5.85 -13.36 -5.63
CA ARG A 24 -5.90 -13.30 -7.10
C ARG A 24 -4.83 -14.14 -7.80
N GLY A 25 -4.09 -14.98 -7.08
CA GLY A 25 -3.07 -15.88 -7.64
C GLY A 25 -1.79 -15.18 -8.11
N LYS A 26 -1.59 -13.89 -7.75
CA LYS A 26 -0.38 -13.16 -8.14
C LYS A 26 0.82 -13.63 -7.33
N THR A 27 1.99 -13.64 -7.96
CA THR A 27 3.23 -13.98 -7.27
C THR A 27 3.53 -12.95 -6.18
N HIS A 28 4.18 -13.40 -5.11
CA HIS A 28 4.52 -12.57 -3.94
C HIS A 28 5.23 -11.27 -4.35
N THR A 29 6.18 -11.39 -5.28
CA THR A 29 6.95 -10.26 -5.83
C THR A 29 6.06 -9.26 -6.56
N GLN A 30 5.08 -9.70 -7.34
CA GLN A 30 4.12 -8.80 -8.01
C GLN A 30 3.23 -8.06 -7.02
N ALA A 31 2.77 -8.74 -5.96
CA ALA A 31 1.97 -8.12 -4.90
C ALA A 31 2.80 -7.03 -4.18
N LEU A 32 4.06 -7.32 -3.86
CA LEU A 32 4.98 -6.36 -3.25
C LEU A 32 5.30 -5.16 -4.16
N PHE A 33 5.57 -5.40 -5.45
CA PHE A 33 5.81 -4.30 -6.40
C PHE A 33 4.59 -3.38 -6.53
N ARG A 34 3.38 -3.95 -6.54
CA ARG A 34 2.14 -3.18 -6.57
C ARG A 34 1.94 -2.35 -5.30
N LEU A 35 2.30 -2.91 -4.13
CA LEU A 35 2.27 -2.19 -2.85
C LEU A 35 3.32 -1.06 -2.80
N ALA A 36 4.54 -1.31 -3.29
CA ALA A 36 5.58 -0.30 -3.39
C ALA A 36 5.16 0.85 -4.30
N ARG A 37 4.55 0.55 -5.47
CA ARG A 37 4.01 1.57 -6.39
C ARG A 37 2.93 2.42 -5.73
N GLN A 38 2.04 1.81 -4.95
CA GLN A 38 1.02 2.53 -4.18
C GLN A 38 1.65 3.50 -3.17
N ARG A 39 2.70 3.09 -2.45
CA ARG A 39 3.41 3.95 -1.48
C ARG A 39 4.12 5.12 -2.15
N ILE A 40 4.74 4.90 -3.31
CA ILE A 40 5.38 5.98 -4.09
C ILE A 40 4.32 6.98 -4.56
N ASN A 41 3.17 6.50 -5.05
CA ASN A 41 2.09 7.38 -5.49
C ASN A 41 1.55 8.24 -4.34
N VAL A 42 1.39 7.66 -3.15
CA VAL A 42 1.00 8.41 -1.94
C VAL A 42 2.04 9.45 -1.59
N LEU A 43 3.34 9.08 -1.56
CA LEU A 43 4.42 10.02 -1.27
C LEU A 43 4.49 11.15 -2.30
N PHE A 44 4.30 10.83 -3.58
CA PHE A 44 4.24 11.81 -4.65
C PHE A 44 3.03 12.75 -4.50
N ALA A 45 1.86 12.23 -4.13
CA ALA A 45 0.68 13.05 -3.86
C ALA A 45 0.90 14.00 -2.68
N ILE A 46 1.48 13.52 -1.57
CA ILE A 46 1.84 14.34 -0.41
C ILE A 46 2.79 15.48 -0.81
N LEU A 47 3.82 15.16 -1.58
CA LEU A 47 4.81 16.15 -2.01
C LEU A 47 4.21 17.16 -3.00
N ARG A 48 3.32 16.72 -3.88
CA ARG A 48 2.64 17.56 -4.87
C ARG A 48 1.60 18.49 -4.24
N ASP A 49 0.79 17.95 -3.34
CA ASP A 49 -0.37 18.64 -2.77
C ASP A 49 0.00 19.40 -1.49
N GLY A 50 1.17 19.13 -0.90
CA GLY A 50 1.63 19.74 0.36
C GLY A 50 0.80 19.32 1.57
N THR A 51 -0.05 18.31 1.41
CA THR A 51 -0.99 17.83 2.44
C THR A 51 -0.43 16.62 3.18
N PHE A 52 -0.73 16.51 4.47
CA PHE A 52 -0.35 15.35 5.26
C PHE A 52 -1.05 14.06 4.78
N TYR A 53 -0.38 12.91 4.99
CA TYR A 53 -0.98 11.61 4.71
C TYR A 53 -2.18 11.38 5.64
N GLU A 54 -3.37 11.28 5.05
CA GLU A 54 -4.56 10.87 5.78
C GLU A 54 -4.85 9.39 5.44
N PRO A 55 -4.63 8.45 6.38
CA PRO A 55 -4.93 7.06 6.14
C PRO A 55 -6.43 6.93 5.89
N ARG A 56 -6.80 6.48 4.69
CA ARG A 56 -8.20 6.15 4.37
C ARG A 56 -8.54 4.88 5.15
N THR A 57 -8.91 5.04 6.42
CA THR A 57 -9.51 3.99 7.23
C THR A 57 -10.71 3.48 6.45
N PRO A 58 -10.73 2.20 6.03
CA PRO A 58 -11.91 1.65 5.42
C PRO A 58 -13.02 1.80 6.45
N ARG A 59 -13.99 2.67 6.13
CA ARG A 59 -15.18 2.87 6.96
C ARG A 59 -15.82 1.48 7.10
N LEU A 60 -15.69 0.88 8.27
CA LEU A 60 -16.47 -0.29 8.65
C LEU A 60 -17.91 0.20 8.65
N ALA A 61 -18.62 -0.07 7.55
CA ALA A 61 -20.05 0.10 7.42
C ALA A 61 -20.71 -1.24 7.75
#